data_AF-A0A927G2C0-F1
#
_entry.id   AF-A0A927G2C0-F1
#
_cell.length_a   1.000
_cell.length_b   1.000
_cell.length_c   1.000
_cell.angle_alpha   90.00
_cell.angle_beta   90.00
_cell.angle_gamma   90.00
#
_symmetry.space_group_name_H-M   'P 1'
#
loop_
_entity.id
_entity.type
_entity.pdbx_description
1 polymer ?
#
loop_
_entity_poly.entity_id
_entity_poly.type
_entity_poly.pdbx_seq_one_letter_code
_entity_poly.pdbx_strand_id
1 'polypeptide(L)'
;MVANIILTVIFMIPLYALLIWTYCCPEESILFGKRWMYNDEPEISRTGIRYAKFSALTAMVGLPIVIIILFLDIPHLRLAIILFPIAFVIGAIRMFSEE
;
A
#
# COMPACT_ATOMS: atom_id res chain seq x y z
N MET A 1 17.45 -10.62 16.96
CA MET A 1 16.12 -11.09 16.51
C MET A 1 15.00 -10.28 17.16
N VAL A 2 14.88 -10.27 18.49
CA VAL A 2 13.82 -9.53 19.23
C VAL A 2 13.83 -8.02 18.95
N ALA A 3 15.00 -7.36 18.99
CA ALA A 3 15.11 -5.93 18.70
C ALA A 3 14.61 -5.56 17.29
N ASN A 4 14.88 -6.41 16.29
CA ASN A 4 14.43 -6.20 14.91
C ASN A 4 12.90 -6.29 14.80
N ILE A 5 12.27 -7.21 15.55
CA ILE A 5 10.81 -7.36 15.60
C ILE A 5 10.18 -6.11 16.22
N ILE A 6 10.71 -5.65 17.36
CA ILE A 6 10.19 -4.45 18.06
C ILE A 6 10.27 -3.22 17.14
N LEU A 7 11.42 -3.01 16.51
CA LEU A 7 11.63 -1.89 15.59
C LEU A 7 10.69 -1.98 14.38
N THR A 8 10.49 -3.17 13.82
CA THR A 8 9.55 -3.40 12.71
C THR A 8 8.12 -3.02 13.13
N VAL A 9 7.65 -3.47 14.30
CA VAL A 9 6.30 -3.14 14.79
C VAL A 9 6.12 -1.64 14.97
N ILE A 10 7.11 -0.95 15.55
CA ILE A 10 7.05 0.51 15.75
C ILE A 10 6.90 1.25 14.43
N PHE A 11 7.62 0.84 13.37
CA PHE A 11 7.49 1.44 12.04
C PHE A 11 6.21 1.04 11.31
N MET A 12 5.64 -0.13 11.62
CA MET A 12 4.39 -0.57 11.01
C MET A 12 3.18 0.22 11.50
N ILE A 13 3.19 0.73 12.74
CA ILE A 13 2.07 1.53 13.29
C ILE A 13 1.78 2.78 12.43
N PRO A 14 2.74 3.72 12.21
CA PRO A 14 2.47 4.89 11.38
C PRO A 14 2.21 4.52 9.92
N LEU A 15 2.83 3.45 9.41
CA LEU A 15 2.56 2.97 8.06
C LEU A 15 1.11 2.51 7.89
N TYR A 16 0.59 1.70 8.83
CA TYR A 16 -0.81 1.28 8.81
C TYR A 16 -1.77 2.45 9.02
N ALA A 17 -1.43 3.42 9.89
CA ALA A 17 -2.23 4.62 10.05
C ALA A 17 -2.35 5.40 8.73
N LEU A 18 -1.24 5.52 7.99
CA LEU A 18 -1.23 6.16 6.66
C LEU A 18 -2.05 5.35 5.66
N LEU A 19 -1.90 4.03 5.59
CA LEU A 19 -2.68 3.18 4.70
C LEU A 19 -4.19 3.26 4.99
N ILE A 20 -4.58 3.26 6.26
CA ILE A 20 -5.98 3.37 6.69
C ILE A 20 -6.52 4.75 6.29
N TRP A 21 -5.74 5.79 6.52
CA TRP A 21 -6.12 7.14 6.10
C TRP A 21 -6.28 7.25 4.59
N THR A 22 -5.38 6.64 3.80
CA THR A 22 -5.50 6.59 2.32
C THR A 22 -6.76 5.85 1.87
N TYR A 23 -7.18 4.81 2.59
CA TYR A 23 -8.40 4.09 2.24
C TYR A 23 -9.68 4.88 2.59
N CYS A 24 -9.73 5.49 3.77
CA CYS A 24 -10.89 6.24 4.25
C CYS A 24 -11.04 7.62 3.60
N CYS A 25 -9.94 8.37 3.47
CA CYS A 25 -9.88 9.73 2.94
C CYS A 25 -8.86 9.82 1.78
N PRO A 26 -9.10 9.12 0.66
CA PRO A 26 -8.16 9.05 -0.45
C PRO A 26 -7.84 10.43 -1.04
N GLU A 27 -8.83 11.29 -1.21
CA GLU A 27 -8.67 12.64 -1.77
C GLU A 27 -7.66 13.48 -0.98
N GLU A 28 -7.81 13.53 0.34
CA GLU A 28 -6.85 14.23 1.20
C GLU A 28 -5.47 13.57 1.19
N SER A 29 -5.44 12.23 1.24
CA SER A 29 -4.18 11.50 1.30
C SER A 29 -3.34 11.62 0.02
N ILE A 30 -3.96 11.70 -1.16
CA ILE A 30 -3.25 11.85 -2.44
C ILE A 30 -2.65 13.26 -2.56
N LEU A 31 -3.34 14.26 -2.01
CA LEU A 31 -2.89 15.65 -2.01
C LEU A 31 -1.95 15.98 -0.84
N PHE A 32 -1.75 15.05 0.09
CA PHE A 32 -0.90 15.25 1.24
C PHE A 32 0.52 15.62 0.81
N GLY A 33 0.99 16.79 1.28
CA GLY A 33 2.30 17.34 0.91
C GLY A 33 2.41 17.89 -0.52
N LYS A 34 1.33 17.90 -1.31
CA LYS A 34 1.30 18.41 -2.70
C LYS A 34 0.34 19.58 -2.90
N ARG A 35 -0.57 19.87 -1.97
CA ARG A 35 -1.55 20.99 -2.09
C ARG A 35 -0.90 22.34 -2.41
N TRP A 36 0.28 22.62 -1.85
CA TRP A 36 1.01 23.88 -2.07
C TRP A 36 1.53 24.07 -3.50
N MET A 37 1.53 23.03 -4.33
CA MET A 37 2.03 23.07 -5.71
C MET A 37 0.98 23.62 -6.70
N TYR A 38 -0.29 23.67 -6.31
CA TYR A 38 -1.40 24.04 -7.19
C TYR A 38 -1.91 25.44 -6.84
N ASN A 39 -2.30 26.22 -7.85
CA ASN A 39 -2.86 27.56 -7.67
C ASN A 39 -4.33 27.51 -7.19
N ASP A 40 -5.04 26.43 -7.54
CA ASP A 40 -6.44 26.17 -7.21
C ASP A 40 -6.58 24.78 -6.55
N GLU A 41 -7.72 24.51 -5.91
CA GLU A 41 -7.97 23.20 -5.28
C GLU A 41 -8.01 22.09 -6.36
N PRO A 42 -7.08 21.12 -6.34
CA PRO A 42 -6.97 20.12 -7.39
C PRO A 42 -8.06 19.05 -7.27
N GLU A 43 -8.87 18.90 -8.32
CA GLU A 43 -9.85 17.82 -8.42
C GLU A 43 -9.18 16.48 -8.78
N ILE A 44 -9.46 15.44 -8.01
CA ILE A 44 -8.92 14.10 -8.25
C ILE A 44 -9.89 13.27 -9.09
N SER A 45 -9.37 12.63 -10.15
CA SER A 45 -10.13 11.69 -10.96
C SER A 45 -10.70 10.53 -10.14
N ARG A 46 -11.90 10.06 -10.51
CA ARG A 46 -12.53 8.88 -9.88
C ARG A 46 -11.64 7.64 -9.95
N THR A 47 -10.93 7.47 -11.06
CA THR A 47 -9.94 6.41 -11.28
C THR A 47 -8.78 6.52 -10.29
N GLY A 48 -8.26 7.73 -10.06
CA GLY A 48 -7.20 7.97 -9.07
C GLY A 48 -7.63 7.63 -7.65
N ILE A 49 -8.87 7.98 -7.27
CA ILE A 49 -9.46 7.61 -5.98
C ILE A 49 -9.59 6.08 -5.85
N ARG A 50 -10.09 5.41 -6.91
CA ARG A 50 -10.26 3.95 -6.93
C ARG A 50 -8.92 3.24 -6.82
N TYR A 51 -7.89 3.72 -7.53
CA TYR A 51 -6.53 3.21 -7.45
C TYR A 51 -5.95 3.35 -6.04
N ALA A 52 -6.06 4.52 -5.41
CA ALA A 52 -5.54 4.76 -4.07
C ALA A 52 -6.17 3.82 -3.02
N LYS A 53 -7.49 3.61 -3.09
CA LYS A 53 -8.18 2.65 -2.22
C LYS A 53 -7.72 1.21 -2.48
N PHE A 54 -7.60 0.82 -3.75
CA PHE A 54 -7.13 -0.52 -4.12
C PHE A 54 -5.68 -0.77 -3.67
N SER A 55 -4.79 0.21 -3.86
CA SER A 55 -3.40 0.10 -3.47
C SER A 55 -3.24 0.05 -1.95
N ALA A 56 -4.01 0.87 -1.22
CA ALA A 56 -4.01 0.85 0.24
C ALA A 56 -4.49 -0.50 0.78
N LEU A 57 -5.61 -1.02 0.27
CA LEU A 57 -6.14 -2.34 0.66
C LEU A 57 -5.15 -3.47 0.35
N THR A 58 -4.58 -3.46 -0.85
CA THR A 58 -3.61 -4.49 -1.25
C THR A 58 -2.35 -4.44 -0.39
N ALA A 59 -1.86 -3.23 -0.06
CA ALA A 59 -0.73 -3.06 0.84
C ALA A 59 -1.05 -3.53 2.26
N MET A 60 -2.24 -3.25 2.81
CA MET A 60 -2.65 -3.71 4.14
C MET A 60 -2.67 -5.23 4.28
N VAL A 61 -3.08 -5.94 3.23
CA VAL A 61 -3.11 -7.42 3.20
C VAL A 61 -1.74 -8.01 2.84
N GLY A 62 -1.02 -7.37 1.93
CA GLY A 62 0.26 -7.84 1.42
C GLY A 62 1.43 -7.68 2.38
N LEU A 63 1.55 -6.53 3.03
CA LEU A 63 2.61 -6.25 4.01
C LEU A 63 2.78 -7.33 5.09
N PRO A 64 1.72 -7.77 5.79
CA PRO A 64 1.88 -8.78 6.84
C PRO A 64 2.34 -10.12 6.27
N ILE A 65 1.87 -10.50 5.07
CA ILE A 65 2.34 -11.70 4.38
C ILE A 65 3.84 -11.58 4.11
N VAL A 66 4.30 -10.49 3.50
CA VAL A 66 5.73 -10.27 3.20
C VAL A 66 6.58 -10.30 4.47
N ILE A 67 6.12 -9.65 5.55
CA ILE A 67 6.83 -9.63 6.83
C ILE A 67 6.97 -11.04 7.41
N ILE A 68 5.90 -11.82 7.44
CA ILE A 68 5.94 -13.21 7.96
C ILE A 68 6.94 -14.05 7.16
N ILE A 69 6.95 -13.94 5.84
CA ILE A 69 7.88 -14.68 4.97
C ILE A 69 9.33 -14.28 5.24
N LEU A 70 9.60 -12.99 5.45
CA LEU A 70 10.95 -12.49 5.77
C LEU A 70 11.45 -13.02 7.12
N PHE A 71 10.57 -13.15 8.13
CA PHE A 71 10.94 -13.65 9.45
C PHE A 71 11.10 -15.18 9.53
N LEU A 72 10.42 -15.94 8.67
CA LEU A 72 10.48 -17.41 8.69
C LEU A 72 11.78 -17.99 8.09
N ASP A 73 12.57 -17.19 7.37
CA ASP A 73 13.85 -17.59 6.75
C ASP A 73 13.79 -18.88 5.89
N ILE A 74 12.61 -19.24 5.38
CA ILE A 74 12.41 -20.40 4.50
C ILE A 74 12.76 -20.00 3.06
N PRO A 75 13.82 -20.56 2.44
CA PRO A 75 14.32 -20.10 1.14
C PRO A 75 13.34 -20.31 -0.01
N HIS A 76 12.61 -21.43 0.00
CA HIS A 76 11.60 -21.72 -1.02
C HIS A 76 10.42 -20.75 -0.98
N LEU A 77 10.10 -20.24 0.21
CA LEU A 77 8.95 -19.36 0.44
C LEU A 77 9.27 -17.90 0.07
N ARG A 78 10.57 -17.53 0.01
CA ARG A 78 11.01 -16.22 -0.51
C ARG A 78 10.63 -15.99 -1.96
N LEU A 79 10.48 -17.05 -2.77
CA LEU A 79 10.00 -16.94 -4.15
C LEU A 79 8.57 -16.37 -4.21
N ALA A 80 7.74 -16.60 -3.19
CA ALA A 80 6.39 -16.07 -3.12
C ALA A 80 6.35 -14.52 -3.01
N ILE A 81 7.43 -13.89 -2.53
CA ILE A 81 7.55 -12.42 -2.50
C ILE A 81 7.56 -11.86 -3.93
N ILE A 82 8.08 -12.60 -4.91
CA ILE A 82 8.11 -12.18 -6.32
C ILE A 82 6.71 -12.27 -6.95
N LEU A 83 5.84 -13.17 -6.46
CA LEU A 83 4.46 -13.29 -6.94
C LEU A 83 3.58 -12.12 -6.48
N PHE A 84 3.88 -11.53 -5.32
CA PHE A 84 3.13 -10.40 -4.78
C PHE A 84 3.04 -9.18 -5.73
N PRO A 85 4.15 -8.64 -6.28
CA PRO A 85 4.08 -7.53 -7.24
C PRO A 85 3.40 -7.93 -8.54
N ILE A 86 3.51 -9.19 -8.98
CA ILE A 86 2.81 -9.68 -10.17
C ILE A 86 1.29 -9.65 -9.93
N ALA A 87 0.82 -10.17 -8.78
CA ALA A 87 -0.58 -10.14 -8.40
C ALA A 87 -1.11 -8.71 -8.23
N PHE A 88 -0.30 -7.81 -7.66
CA PHE A 88 -0.61 -6.38 -7.55
C PHE A 88 -0.81 -5.74 -8.93
N VAL A 89 0.12 -5.98 -9.87
CA VAL A 89 0.05 -5.45 -11.24
C VAL A 89 -1.17 -6.00 -11.97
N ILE A 90 -1.46 -7.29 -11.86
CA ILE A 90 -2.66 -7.90 -12.47
C ILE A 90 -3.94 -7.27 -11.90
N GLY A 91 -4.03 -7.11 -10.59
CA GLY A 91 -5.18 -6.48 -9.93
C GLY A 91 -5.34 -5.01 -10.35
N ALA A 92 -4.24 -4.27 -10.46
CA ALA A 92 -4.25 -2.90 -10.96
C ALA A 92 -4.73 -2.84 -12.41
N ILE A 93 -4.17 -3.66 -13.31
CA ILE A 93 -4.57 -3.72 -14.74
C ILE A 93 -6.06 -4.04 -14.87
N ARG A 94 -6.56 -5.03 -14.11
CA ARG A 94 -7.98 -5.40 -14.13
C ARG A 94 -8.87 -4.22 -13.72
N MET A 95 -8.46 -3.45 -12.72
CA MET A 95 -9.22 -2.28 -12.27
C MET A 95 -9.27 -1.16 -13.32
N PHE A 96 -8.20 -0.95 -14.11
CA PHE A 96 -8.19 0.02 -15.21
C PHE A 96 -8.90 -0.48 -16.48
N SER A 97 -9.09 -1.80 -16.63
CA SER A 97 -9.75 -2.40 -17.79
C SER A 97 -11.29 -2.47 -17.65
N GLU A 98 -11.84 -2.19 -16.47
CA GLU A 98 -13.30 -2.19 -16.22
C GLU A 98 -13.93 -0.77 -16.36
N GLU A 99 -13.23 0.16 -17.01
CA GLU A 99 -13.78 1.44 -17.50
C GLU A 99 -14.33 1.29 -18.93
#